data_AF-A0A2W4RWH7-F1
#
_entry.id   AF-A0A2W4RWH7-F1
#
_cell.length_a   1.000
_cell.length_b   1.000
_cell.length_c   1.000
_cell.angle_alpha   90.00
_cell.angle_beta   90.00
_cell.angle_gamma   90.00
#
_symmetry.space_group_name_H-M   'P 1'
#
loop_
_entity.id
_entity.type
_entity.pdbx_description
1 polymer ?
#
loop_
_entity_poly.entity_id
_entity_poly.type
_entity_poly.pdbx_seq_one_letter_code
_entity_poly.pdbx_strand_id
1 'polypeptide(L)' 'MAPAERIEHSRANRVATFESYEVGWLAIHSGHQLHQIGAAPHLQPGDERITLQAHALPAGGTWVIYW' A
#
# COMPACT_ATOMS: atom_id res chain seq x y z
N MET A 1 -18.81 -7.09 10.44
CA MET A 1 -18.99 -7.38 9.01
C MET A 1 -18.39 -8.74 8.71
N ALA A 2 -19.19 -9.64 8.17
CA ALA A 2 -18.77 -10.96 7.73
C ALA A 2 -17.77 -10.87 6.56
N PRO A 3 -16.94 -11.90 6.32
CA PRO A 3 -15.98 -11.90 5.21
C PRO A 3 -16.60 -11.61 3.83
N ALA A 4 -17.78 -12.17 3.54
CA ALA A 4 -18.47 -11.97 2.26
C ALA A 4 -18.90 -10.51 2.05
N GLU A 5 -19.45 -9.88 3.10
CA GLU A 5 -19.86 -8.47 3.09
C GLU A 5 -18.67 -7.53 2.84
N ARG A 6 -17.47 -7.84 3.37
CA ARG A 6 -16.24 -7.06 3.11
C ARG A 6 -15.81 -7.10 1.64
N ILE A 7 -15.91 -8.29 1.02
CA ILE A 7 -15.56 -8.48 -0.40
C ILE A 7 -16.53 -7.70 -1.28
N GLU A 8 -17.83 -7.81 -1.00
CA GLU A 8 -18.87 -7.10 -1.75
C GLU A 8 -18.72 -5.58 -1.61
N HIS A 9 -18.51 -5.09 -0.39
CA HIS A 9 -18.24 -3.68 -0.12
C HIS A 9 -17.02 -3.15 -0.91
N SER A 10 -15.92 -3.91 -0.95
CA SER A 10 -14.74 -3.54 -1.73
C SER A 10 -15.01 -3.50 -3.24
N ARG A 11 -15.79 -4.45 -3.77
CA ARG A 11 -16.15 -4.48 -5.20
C ARG A 11 -17.01 -3.29 -5.60
N ALA A 12 -18.00 -2.95 -4.77
CA ALA A 12 -18.91 -1.84 -5.03
C ALA A 12 -18.24 -0.46 -4.92
N ASN A 13 -17.18 -0.34 -4.11
CA ASN A 13 -16.48 0.93 -3.86
C ASN A 13 -15.07 0.97 -4.48
N ARG A 14 -14.89 0.30 -5.62
CA ARG A 14 -13.58 0.17 -6.27
C ARG A 14 -13.19 1.44 -7.03
N VAL A 15 -12.70 2.45 -6.32
CA VAL A 15 -11.88 3.52 -6.89
C VAL A 15 -10.42 3.13 -6.65
N ALA A 16 -9.72 2.76 -7.71
CA ALA A 16 -8.30 2.40 -7.66
C ALA A 16 -7.48 3.47 -8.37
N THR A 17 -6.50 4.05 -7.66
CA THR A 17 -5.43 4.83 -8.28
C THR A 17 -4.19 3.97 -8.42
N PHE A 18 -3.32 4.33 -9.35
CA PHE A 18 -2.01 3.71 -9.52
C PHE A 18 -0.95 4.76 -9.23
N GLU A 19 -0.14 4.49 -8.21
CA GLU A 19 0.94 5.37 -7.81
C GLU A 19 2.27 4.71 -8.17
N SER A 20 2.96 5.26 -9.18
CA SER A 20 4.33 4.85 -9.50
C SER A 20 5.30 5.45 -8.49
N TYR A 21 6.28 4.65 -8.06
CA TYR A 21 7.39 5.12 -7.24
C TYR A 21 8.72 4.65 -7.84
N GLU A 22 9.74 5.48 -7.68
CA GLU A 22 11.10 5.23 -8.14
C GLU A 22 12.04 5.02 -6.95
N VAL A 23 13.29 4.65 -7.23
CA VAL A 23 14.32 4.54 -6.19
C VAL A 23 14.48 5.89 -5.48
N GLY A 24 14.41 5.87 -4.15
CA GLY A 24 14.51 7.07 -3.31
C GLY A 24 13.16 7.79 -3.07
N TRP A 25 12.07 7.33 -3.67
CA TRP A 25 10.74 7.87 -3.42
C TRP A 25 10.05 7.17 -2.26
N LEU A 26 9.23 7.92 -1.54
CA LEU A 26 8.38 7.40 -0.47
C LEU A 26 6.91 7.55 -0.85
N ALA A 27 6.20 6.44 -0.93
CA ALA A 27 4.74 6.43 -1.04
C ALA A 27 4.12 6.40 0.37
N ILE A 28 3.24 7.36 0.68
CA ILE A 28 2.49 7.43 1.94
C ILE A 28 1.00 7.39 1.61
N HIS A 29 0.27 6.50 2.27
CA HIS A 29 -1.18 6.42 2.16
C HIS A 29 -1.80 6.09 3.52
N SER A 30 -3.12 6.22 3.62
CA SER A 30 -3.84 5.80 4.82
C SER A 30 -3.83 4.27 4.91
N GLY A 31 -3.55 3.72 6.10
CA GLY A 31 -3.64 2.28 6.36
C GLY A 31 -5.07 1.71 6.24
N HIS A 32 -6.09 2.58 6.22
CA HIS A 32 -7.49 2.18 6.01
C HIS A 32 -7.86 2.04 4.54
N GLN A 33 -6.94 2.29 3.62
CA GLN A 33 -7.15 2.09 2.19
C GLN A 33 -6.69 0.69 1.78
N LEU A 34 -7.59 -0.06 1.15
CA LEU A 34 -7.22 -1.32 0.51
C LEU A 34 -6.24 -1.02 -0.63
N HIS A 35 -5.06 -1.63 -0.57
CA HIS A 35 -4.01 -1.45 -1.56
C HIS A 35 -3.35 -2.80 -1.85
N GLN A 36 -2.68 -2.86 -3.00
CA GLN A 36 -1.89 -4.01 -3.40
C GLN A 36 -0.64 -3.52 -4.13
N ILE A 37 0.40 -4.34 -4.13
CA ILE A 37 1.60 -4.05 -4.90
C ILE A 37 1.27 -4.23 -6.38
N GLY A 38 1.50 -3.17 -7.17
CA GLY A 38 1.29 -3.19 -8.62
C GLY A 38 2.25 -4.14 -9.36
N ALA A 39 1.83 -4.54 -10.56
CA ALA A 39 2.68 -5.29 -11.49
C ALA A 39 3.98 -4.52 -11.79
N ALA A 40 5.06 -5.26 -12.03
CA ALA A 40 6.37 -4.70 -12.34
C ALA A 40 6.74 -5.07 -13.79
N PRO A 41 6.20 -4.37 -14.81
CA PRO A 41 6.25 -4.79 -16.21
C PRO A 41 7.65 -4.77 -16.84
N HIS A 42 8.64 -4.17 -16.16
CA HIS A 42 9.99 -3.96 -16.69
C HIS A 42 11.06 -4.84 -16.03
N LEU A 43 10.70 -5.72 -15.09
CA LEU A 43 11.66 -6.63 -14.46
C LEU A 43 12.07 -7.74 -15.44
N GLN A 44 13.38 -7.94 -15.58
CA GLN A 44 14.00 -9.04 -16.32
C GLN A 44 14.29 -10.24 -15.39
N PRO A 45 14.58 -11.43 -15.95
CA PRO A 45 15.06 -12.55 -15.15
C PRO A 45 16.31 -12.16 -14.34
N GLY A 46 16.21 -12.26 -13.01
CA GLY A 46 17.28 -11.88 -12.08
C GLY A 46 17.10 -10.51 -11.43
N ASP A 47 16.16 -9.69 -11.89
CA ASP A 47 15.86 -8.42 -11.25
C ASP A 47 15.03 -8.63 -9.98
N GLU A 48 15.26 -7.78 -8.98
CA GLU A 48 14.50 -7.75 -7.74
C GLU A 48 13.91 -6.36 -7.50
N ARG A 49 12.69 -6.31 -6.98
CA ARG A 49 12.10 -5.10 -6.41
C ARG A 49 12.17 -5.20 -4.89
N ILE A 50 13.05 -4.40 -4.30
CA ILE A 50 13.22 -4.32 -2.85
C ILE A 50 12.64 -2.99 -2.37
N THR A 51 11.76 -3.04 -1.37
CA THR A 51 11.18 -1.86 -0.72
C THR A 51 11.44 -1.90 0.78
N LEU A 52 11.64 -0.73 1.38
CA LEU A 52 11.56 -0.57 2.83
C LEU A 52 10.14 -0.10 3.17
N GLN A 53 9.46 -0.82 4.05
CA GLN A 53 8.10 -0.50 4.48
C GLN A 53 8.06 -0.30 5.98
N ALA A 54 7.24 0.64 6.41
CA ALA A 54 6.92 0.90 7.81
C ALA A 54 5.49 1.42 7.91
N HIS A 55 4.94 1.32 9.10
CA HIS A 55 3.67 1.92 9.48
C HIS A 55 3.92 3.09 10.42
N ALA A 56 3.02 4.06 10.41
CA ALA A 56 3.09 5.20 11.31
C ALA A 56 1.75 5.40 12.02
N LEU A 57 1.80 5.67 13.33
CA LEU A 57 0.64 6.01 14.14
C LEU A 57 0.85 7.38 14.82
N PRO A 58 -0.17 8.26 14.83
CA PRO A 58 -0.09 9.47 15.61
C PRO A 58 -0.33 9.13 17.09
N ALA A 59 0.64 9.46 17.96
CA ALA A 59 0.55 9.25 19.39
C ALA A 59 1.19 10.43 20.13
N GLY A 60 0.44 11.07 21.04
CA GLY A 60 0.94 12.17 21.87
C GLY A 60 1.48 13.37 21.08
N GLY A 61 0.89 13.69 19.91
CA GLY A 61 1.35 14.77 19.04
C GLY A 61 2.59 14.45 18.20
N THR A 62 3.05 13.20 18.22
CA THR A 62 4.18 12.71 17.42
C THR A 62 3.77 11.55 16.52
N TRP A 63 4.54 11.30 15.46
CA TRP A 63 4.38 10.10 14.64
C TRP A 63 5.33 9.02 15.14
N VAL A 64 4.77 7.88 15.55
CA VAL A 64 5.52 6.69 15.93
C VAL A 64 5.61 5.79 14.71
N ILE A 65 6.83 5.55 14.23
CA ILE A 65 7.11 4.67 13.10
C ILE A 65 7.48 3.28 13.64
N TYR A 66 6.86 2.24 13.10
CA TYR A 66 7.13 0.84 13.44
C TYR A 66 7.11 -0.03 12.17
N TRP A 67 7.75 -1.19 12.23
CA TRP A 67 7.86 -2.12 11.10
C TRP A 67 7.46 -3.53 11.52
#